data_AF-A0A832N456-F1
#
_entry.id   AF-A0A832N456-F1
#
_cell.length_a   1.000
_cell.length_b   1.000
_cell.length_c   1.000
_cell.angle_alpha   90.00
_cell.angle_beta   90.00
_cell.angle_gamma   90.00
#
_symmetry.space_group_name_H-M   'P 1'
#
loop_
_entity.id
_entity.type
_entity.pdbx_description
1 polymer ?
#
loop_
_entity_poly.entity_id
_entity_poly.type
_entity_poly.pdbx_seq_one_letter_code
_entity_poly.pdbx_strand_id
1 'polypeptide(L)'
;MRLIKSLLILLMLALPVAAQDSGTAQPTGTIDVEDSAQQDAAIAVRIRDILAELDGYDDVTVTVSSGIVTLKGTALDSESIARLDELVSRVDGVVTIENQVTETTDVVERLNPAIERFLTRVQQMVAFLPLALIALAVFAVIVFVGFFVARRRQPWDRLAPNMFIADIFRQVIRVAAVIA
;
A
#
# COMPACT_ATOMS: atom_id res chain seq x y z
N MET A 1 57.66 68.84 21.43
CA MET A 1 57.01 67.70 20.74
C MET A 1 56.47 66.58 21.64
N ARG A 2 56.55 66.71 22.99
CA ARG A 2 55.94 65.75 23.93
C ARG A 2 54.55 66.17 24.42
N LEU A 3 54.33 67.48 24.67
CA LEU A 3 53.00 67.99 25.08
C LEU A 3 51.90 67.84 24.01
N ILE A 4 52.23 68.00 22.73
CA ILE A 4 51.26 67.84 21.63
C ILE A 4 50.77 66.38 21.51
N LYS A 5 51.65 65.39 21.79
CA LYS A 5 51.26 63.98 21.81
C LYS A 5 50.38 63.64 23.02
N SER A 6 50.61 64.25 24.17
CA SER A 6 49.79 64.08 25.37
C SER A 6 48.37 64.66 25.20
N LEU A 7 48.25 65.80 24.52
CA LEU A 7 46.96 66.44 24.24
C LEU A 7 46.12 65.62 23.22
N LEU A 8 46.78 64.98 22.25
CA LEU A 8 46.11 64.16 21.23
C LEU A 8 45.54 62.84 21.82
N ILE A 9 46.21 62.27 22.82
CA ILE A 9 45.75 61.04 23.50
C ILE A 9 44.58 61.33 24.44
N LEU A 10 44.56 62.50 25.10
CA LEU A 10 43.44 62.90 25.95
C LEU A 10 42.17 63.25 25.13
N LEU A 11 42.35 63.77 23.91
CA LEU A 11 41.24 64.11 23.01
C LEU A 11 40.55 62.86 22.42
N MET A 12 41.28 61.76 22.23
CA MET A 12 40.74 60.47 21.76
C MET A 12 39.96 59.70 22.83
N LEU A 13 40.12 60.05 24.11
CA LEU A 13 39.37 59.43 25.23
C LEU A 13 38.01 60.09 25.50
N ALA A 14 37.73 61.23 24.85
CA ALA A 14 36.52 62.02 25.08
C ALA A 14 35.41 61.78 24.03
N LEU A 15 35.62 60.90 23.05
CA LEU A 15 34.54 60.51 22.16
C LEU A 15 33.65 59.47 22.88
N PRO A 16 32.32 59.67 22.92
CA PRO A 16 31.43 58.63 23.40
C PRO A 16 31.57 57.45 22.44
N VAL A 17 32.05 56.33 22.95
CA VAL A 17 31.97 55.05 22.24
C VAL A 17 30.48 54.73 22.15
N ALA A 18 29.88 55.04 21.00
CA ALA A 18 28.58 54.50 20.64
C ALA A 18 28.78 52.99 20.47
N ALA A 19 28.56 52.25 21.55
CA ALA A 19 28.38 50.81 21.52
C ALA A 19 27.33 50.51 20.46
N GLN A 20 27.65 49.62 19.52
CA GLN A 20 26.69 49.08 18.57
C GLN A 20 25.66 48.30 19.37
N ASP A 21 24.57 48.98 19.71
CA ASP A 21 23.33 48.37 20.17
C ASP A 21 22.82 47.53 19.01
N SER A 22 23.18 46.25 19.04
CA SER A 22 22.60 45.24 18.17
C SER A 22 21.15 45.13 18.60
N GLY A 23 20.30 45.91 17.94
CA GLY A 23 18.89 45.99 18.21
C GLY A 23 18.26 44.60 18.15
N THR A 24 18.14 43.97 19.31
CA THR A 24 17.05 43.04 19.60
C THR A 24 15.80 43.88 19.70
N ALA A 25 15.30 44.33 18.54
CA ALA A 25 13.93 44.77 18.42
C ALA A 25 13.08 43.53 18.70
N GLN A 26 12.68 43.37 19.96
CA GLN A 26 11.60 42.48 20.34
C GLN A 26 10.42 42.83 19.42
N PRO A 27 9.86 41.89 18.63
CA PRO A 27 8.70 42.20 17.83
C PRO A 27 7.55 42.49 18.81
N THR A 28 7.30 43.77 19.06
CA THR A 28 6.14 44.28 19.81
C THR A 28 4.92 44.45 18.89
N GLY A 29 4.84 43.63 17.84
CA GLY A 29 3.60 43.44 17.09
C GLY A 29 2.67 42.57 17.92
N THR A 30 1.44 43.03 18.13
CA THR A 30 0.33 42.14 18.44
C THR A 30 0.38 41.00 17.42
N ILE A 31 0.44 39.75 17.88
CA ILE A 31 0.33 38.60 16.98
C ILE A 31 -1.10 38.65 16.45
N ASP A 32 -1.25 39.02 15.18
CA ASP A 32 -2.55 39.00 14.51
C ASP A 32 -2.98 37.53 14.39
N VAL A 33 -3.83 37.13 15.34
CA VAL A 33 -4.37 35.76 15.45
C VAL A 33 -5.14 35.39 14.17
N GLU A 34 -5.75 36.36 13.49
CA GLU A 34 -6.46 36.16 12.22
C GLU A 34 -5.53 35.71 11.08
N ASP A 35 -4.36 36.32 10.90
CA ASP A 35 -3.44 35.89 9.83
C ASP A 35 -2.86 34.50 10.11
N SER A 36 -2.58 34.19 11.39
CA SER A 36 -2.10 32.86 11.78
C SER A 36 -3.17 31.78 11.58
N ALA A 37 -4.44 32.05 11.90
CA ALA A 37 -5.52 31.08 11.76
C ALA A 37 -5.78 30.76 10.28
N GLN A 38 -5.70 31.75 9.41
CA GLN A 38 -5.88 31.58 7.97
C GLN A 38 -4.72 30.79 7.35
N GLN A 39 -3.48 31.06 7.77
CA GLN A 39 -2.32 30.27 7.35
C GLN A 39 -2.40 28.82 7.86
N ASP A 40 -2.71 28.61 9.14
CA ASP A 40 -2.85 27.27 9.73
C ASP A 40 -3.93 26.47 9.00
N ALA A 41 -5.05 27.11 8.66
CA ALA A 41 -6.12 26.47 7.88
C ALA A 41 -5.64 26.08 6.47
N ALA A 42 -4.87 26.94 5.80
CA ALA A 42 -4.31 26.65 4.49
C ALA A 42 -3.32 25.48 4.53
N ILE A 43 -2.45 25.43 5.56
CA ILE A 43 -1.52 24.32 5.80
C ILE A 43 -2.29 23.02 6.03
N ALA A 44 -3.31 23.06 6.90
CA ALA A 44 -4.15 21.89 7.20
C ALA A 44 -4.84 21.33 5.96
N VAL A 45 -5.39 22.19 5.10
CA VAL A 45 -6.01 21.79 3.83
C VAL A 45 -4.97 21.14 2.91
N ARG A 46 -3.80 21.78 2.75
CA ARG A 46 -2.74 21.25 1.89
C ARG A 46 -2.26 19.86 2.32
N ILE A 47 -2.09 19.63 3.62
CA ILE A 47 -1.70 18.32 4.15
C ILE A 47 -2.79 17.29 3.85
N ARG A 48 -4.06 17.61 4.10
CA ARG A 48 -5.18 16.70 3.81
C ARG A 48 -5.27 16.34 2.33
N ASP A 49 -5.07 17.31 1.44
CA ASP A 49 -5.06 17.06 -0.02
C ASP A 49 -3.95 16.09 -0.43
N ILE A 50 -2.76 16.21 0.19
CA ILE A 50 -1.64 15.28 -0.06
C ILE A 50 -1.97 13.88 0.46
N LEU A 51 -2.53 13.78 1.67
CA LEU A 51 -2.89 12.49 2.26
C LEU A 51 -4.04 11.81 1.49
N ALA A 52 -4.97 12.57 0.92
CA ALA A 52 -6.09 12.03 0.15
C ALA A 52 -5.66 11.39 -1.20
N GLU A 53 -4.49 11.74 -1.73
CA GLU A 53 -3.92 11.10 -2.93
C GLU A 53 -3.17 9.80 -2.59
N LEU A 54 -2.95 9.52 -1.30
CA LEU A 54 -2.17 8.40 -0.82
C LEU A 54 -3.06 7.39 -0.11
N ASP A 55 -3.08 6.14 -0.60
CA ASP A 55 -3.83 5.06 0.03
C ASP A 55 -3.32 4.77 1.46
N GLY A 56 -4.24 4.56 2.41
CA GLY A 56 -3.92 4.10 3.77
C GLY A 56 -3.80 5.19 4.83
N TYR A 57 -4.18 6.44 4.52
CA TYR A 57 -4.24 7.55 5.49
C TYR A 57 -5.67 8.09 5.71
N ASP A 58 -6.70 7.35 5.27
CA ASP A 58 -8.10 7.79 5.32
C ASP A 58 -8.61 8.07 6.74
N ASP A 59 -8.05 7.39 7.73
CA ASP A 59 -8.39 7.54 9.17
C ASP A 59 -7.54 8.61 9.87
N VAL A 60 -6.62 9.28 9.15
CA VAL A 60 -5.74 10.30 9.73
C VAL A 60 -6.39 11.68 9.69
N THR A 61 -6.67 12.22 10.87
CA THR A 61 -7.15 13.58 11.07
C THR A 61 -5.97 14.54 11.31
N VAL A 62 -5.96 15.65 10.57
CA VAL A 62 -4.95 16.70 10.66
C VAL A 62 -5.53 17.96 11.28
N THR A 63 -4.89 18.47 12.32
CA THR A 63 -5.17 19.77 12.96
C THR A 63 -3.91 20.60 13.02
N VAL A 64 -4.01 21.89 12.75
CA VAL A 64 -2.86 22.81 12.79
C VAL A 64 -3.20 23.99 13.70
N SER A 65 -2.26 24.35 14.57
CA SER A 65 -2.37 25.51 15.45
C SER A 65 -1.00 26.14 15.64
N SER A 66 -0.85 27.39 15.23
CA SER A 66 0.38 28.16 15.35
C SER A 66 1.59 27.44 14.76
N GLY A 67 1.43 26.84 13.57
CA GLY A 67 2.48 26.06 12.90
C GLY A 67 2.82 24.71 13.54
N ILE A 68 2.05 24.27 14.54
CA ILE A 68 2.14 22.92 15.13
C ILE A 68 1.10 22.04 14.45
N VAL A 69 1.56 21.00 13.76
CA VAL A 69 0.69 20.02 13.10
C VAL A 69 0.49 18.84 14.04
N THR A 70 -0.76 18.61 14.46
CA THR A 70 -1.14 17.43 15.23
C THR A 70 -1.82 16.42 14.31
N LEU A 71 -1.27 15.21 14.27
CA LEU A 71 -1.77 14.09 13.46
C LEU A 71 -2.37 13.05 14.42
N LYS A 72 -3.63 12.68 14.20
CA LYS A 72 -4.38 11.73 15.03
C LYS A 72 -5.08 10.70 14.16
N GLY A 73 -5.17 9.46 14.63
CA GLY A 73 -5.87 8.39 13.93
C GLY A 73 -5.05 7.12 13.89
N THR A 74 -5.30 6.29 12.88
CA THR A 74 -4.56 5.05 12.66
C THR A 74 -3.91 4.98 11.28
N ALA A 75 -2.79 4.23 11.20
CA ALA A 75 -2.12 3.91 9.94
C ALA A 75 -1.82 2.41 9.87
N LEU A 76 -1.67 1.89 8.65
CA LEU A 76 -1.55 0.45 8.36
C LEU A 76 -0.35 -0.23 9.05
N ASP A 77 0.76 0.48 9.17
CA ASP A 77 2.05 -0.04 9.64
C ASP A 77 2.97 1.09 10.12
N SER A 78 4.04 0.71 10.83
CA SER A 78 4.99 1.66 11.42
C SER A 78 5.85 2.42 10.40
N GLU A 79 6.06 1.88 9.19
CA GLU A 79 6.76 2.59 8.11
C GLU A 79 5.88 3.69 7.53
N SER A 80 4.58 3.45 7.40
CA SER A 80 3.59 4.46 6.99
C SER A 80 3.49 5.60 8.01
N ILE A 81 3.58 5.32 9.32
CA ILE A 81 3.65 6.36 10.36
C ILE A 81 4.92 7.21 10.21
N ALA A 82 6.09 6.60 9.98
CA ALA A 82 7.35 7.34 9.80
C ALA A 82 7.34 8.19 8.52
N ARG A 83 6.73 7.68 7.44
CA ARG A 83 6.56 8.43 6.18
C ARG A 83 5.63 9.63 6.35
N LEU A 84 4.62 9.54 7.22
CA LEU A 84 3.72 10.64 7.53
C LEU A 84 4.49 11.88 8.04
N ASP A 85 5.42 11.67 8.98
CA ASP A 85 6.27 12.73 9.52
C ASP A 85 7.15 13.36 8.44
N GLU A 86 7.73 12.53 7.57
CA GLU A 86 8.54 13.00 6.46
C GLU A 86 7.73 13.84 5.47
N LEU A 87 6.52 13.41 5.13
CA LEU A 87 5.63 14.13 4.20
C LEU A 87 5.22 15.49 4.77
N VAL A 88 4.83 15.53 6.04
CA VAL A 88 4.40 16.76 6.71
C VAL A 88 5.57 17.72 6.91
N SER A 89 6.77 17.21 7.20
CA SER A 89 7.97 18.06 7.38
C SER A 89 8.37 18.84 6.12
N ARG A 90 7.93 18.40 4.94
CA ARG A 90 8.21 19.05 3.65
C ARG A 90 7.22 20.16 3.32
N VAL A 91 6.15 20.33 4.11
CA VAL A 91 5.16 21.39 3.91
C VAL A 91 5.69 22.69 4.51
N ASP A 92 5.65 23.76 3.71
CA ASP A 92 6.12 25.07 4.13
C ASP A 92 5.24 25.64 5.26
N GLY A 93 5.87 26.25 6.26
CA GLY A 93 5.19 26.78 7.45
C GLY A 93 4.99 25.79 8.61
N VAL A 94 5.44 24.54 8.50
CA VAL A 94 5.41 23.57 9.61
C VAL A 94 6.62 23.80 10.53
N VAL A 95 6.35 24.13 11.79
CA VAL A 95 7.39 24.33 12.82
C VAL A 95 7.66 23.05 13.59
N THR A 96 6.58 22.37 14.00
CA THR A 96 6.64 21.17 14.83
C THR A 96 5.55 20.19 14.42
N ILE A 97 5.86 18.90 14.52
CA ILE A 97 4.93 17.80 14.23
C ILE A 97 4.68 17.04 15.53
N GLU A 98 3.42 16.93 15.92
CA GLU A 98 2.97 16.09 17.01
C GLU A 98 2.23 14.89 16.43
N ASN A 99 2.96 13.79 16.27
CA ASN A 99 2.41 12.55 15.74
C ASN A 99 1.82 11.69 16.86
N GLN A 100 0.49 11.60 16.89
CA GLN A 100 -0.27 10.73 17.78
C GLN A 100 -0.98 9.61 16.99
N VAL A 101 -0.50 9.30 15.79
CA VAL A 101 -1.03 8.21 14.97
C VAL A 101 -0.50 6.89 15.51
N THR A 102 -1.41 5.95 15.74
CA THR A 102 -1.06 4.61 16.22
C THR A 102 -1.16 3.58 15.11
N GLU A 103 -0.37 2.52 15.19
CA GLU A 103 -0.53 1.39 14.27
C GLU A 103 -1.93 0.82 14.48
N THR A 104 -2.67 0.65 13.37
CA THR A 104 -4.04 0.16 13.46
C THR A 104 -4.02 -1.23 14.09
N THR A 105 -4.73 -1.38 15.20
CA THR A 105 -4.91 -2.69 15.86
C THR A 105 -6.10 -3.43 15.21
N ASP A 106 -6.84 -2.77 14.32
CA ASP A 106 -7.98 -3.36 13.63
C ASP A 106 -7.51 -4.25 12.47
N VAL A 107 -7.54 -5.55 12.77
CA VAL A 107 -7.25 -6.70 11.91
C VAL A 107 -8.15 -6.77 10.67
N VAL A 108 -9.11 -5.85 10.51
CA VAL A 108 -10.05 -5.81 9.38
C VAL A 108 -9.39 -5.30 8.09
N GLU A 109 -8.47 -4.32 8.16
CA GLU A 109 -7.75 -3.79 6.99
C GLU A 109 -6.70 -4.78 6.44
N ARG A 110 -6.14 -5.63 7.31
CA ARG A 110 -5.12 -6.63 6.96
C ARG A 110 -5.66 -7.86 6.22
N LEU A 111 -6.98 -8.06 6.19
CA LEU A 111 -7.59 -9.19 5.49
C LEU A 111 -7.65 -8.98 3.96
N ASN A 112 -7.55 -7.74 3.47
CA ASN A 112 -7.60 -7.44 2.04
C ASN A 112 -6.49 -8.11 1.21
N PRO A 113 -5.19 -8.01 1.57
CA PRO A 113 -4.14 -8.62 0.75
C PRO A 113 -4.16 -10.16 0.78
N ALA A 114 -4.67 -10.78 1.84
CA ALA A 114 -4.82 -12.24 1.90
C ALA A 114 -5.99 -12.71 1.01
N ILE A 115 -7.10 -11.98 1.02
CA ILE A 115 -8.26 -12.26 0.18
C ILE A 115 -7.94 -12.00 -1.30
N GLU A 116 -7.26 -10.91 -1.66
CA GLU A 116 -6.84 -10.66 -3.05
C GLU A 116 -5.84 -11.71 -3.56
N ARG A 117 -4.87 -12.11 -2.74
CA ARG A 117 -3.94 -13.20 -3.08
C ARG A 117 -4.68 -14.54 -3.22
N PHE A 118 -5.74 -14.76 -2.44
CA PHE A 118 -6.58 -15.95 -2.57
C PHE A 118 -7.44 -15.90 -3.84
N LEU A 119 -8.08 -14.78 -4.14
CA LEU A 119 -8.90 -14.58 -5.35
C LEU A 119 -8.05 -14.73 -6.62
N THR A 120 -6.83 -14.21 -6.63
CA THR A 120 -5.89 -14.38 -7.75
C THR A 120 -5.53 -15.85 -7.98
N ARG A 121 -5.31 -16.63 -6.91
CA ARG A 121 -5.07 -18.08 -7.00
C ARG A 121 -6.31 -18.84 -7.51
N VAL A 122 -7.50 -18.46 -7.06
CA VAL A 122 -8.76 -19.04 -7.54
C VAL A 122 -8.97 -18.72 -9.02
N GLN A 123 -8.70 -17.49 -9.46
CA GLN A 123 -8.75 -17.11 -10.87
C GLN A 123 -7.78 -17.92 -11.74
N GLN A 124 -6.54 -18.14 -11.27
CA GLN A 124 -5.60 -19.01 -11.95
C GLN A 124 -6.11 -20.44 -12.04
N MET A 125 -6.73 -20.98 -10.98
CA MET A 125 -7.31 -22.32 -11.00
C MET A 125 -8.49 -22.43 -11.98
N VAL A 126 -9.32 -21.39 -12.09
CA VAL A 126 -10.41 -21.30 -13.08
C VAL A 126 -9.88 -21.12 -14.50
N ALA A 127 -8.70 -20.52 -14.70
CA ALA A 127 -8.09 -20.44 -16.03
C ALA A 127 -7.68 -21.82 -16.60
N PHE A 128 -7.45 -22.82 -15.74
CA PHE A 128 -7.21 -24.21 -16.16
C PHE A 128 -8.49 -25.03 -16.39
N LEU A 129 -9.65 -24.53 -15.96
CA LEU A 129 -10.94 -25.18 -16.16
C LEU A 129 -11.25 -25.53 -17.63
N PRO A 130 -11.04 -24.64 -18.64
CA PRO A 130 -11.33 -25.00 -20.04
C PRO A 130 -10.51 -26.18 -20.54
N LEU A 131 -9.24 -26.29 -20.13
CA LEU A 131 -8.40 -27.45 -20.46
C LEU A 131 -8.92 -28.73 -19.78
N ALA A 132 -9.27 -28.64 -18.49
CA ALA A 132 -9.85 -29.76 -17.75
C ALA A 132 -11.18 -30.22 -18.35
N LEU A 133 -12.01 -29.29 -18.84
CA LEU A 133 -13.29 -29.58 -19.48
C LEU A 133 -13.09 -30.34 -20.80
N ILE A 134 -12.12 -29.92 -21.61
CA ILE A 134 -11.75 -30.63 -22.85
C ILE A 134 -11.25 -32.05 -22.52
N ALA A 135 -10.37 -32.20 -21.52
CA ALA A 135 -9.86 -33.50 -21.11
C ALA A 135 -10.99 -34.43 -20.62
N LEU A 136 -11.90 -33.91 -19.78
CA LEU A 136 -13.06 -34.66 -19.28
C LEU A 136 -14.01 -35.05 -20.43
N ALA A 137 -14.23 -34.14 -21.39
CA ALA A 137 -15.05 -34.44 -22.57
C ALA A 137 -14.45 -35.57 -23.41
N VAL A 138 -13.13 -35.54 -23.68
CA VAL A 138 -12.44 -36.61 -24.42
C VAL A 138 -12.51 -37.93 -23.67
N PHE A 139 -12.23 -37.94 -22.36
CA PHE A 139 -12.35 -39.12 -21.50
C PHE A 139 -13.76 -39.70 -21.55
N ALA A 140 -14.79 -38.85 -21.40
CA ALA A 140 -16.19 -39.28 -21.47
C ALA A 140 -16.54 -39.92 -22.81
N VAL A 141 -16.02 -39.38 -23.93
CA VAL A 141 -16.20 -39.96 -25.27
C VAL A 141 -15.52 -41.33 -25.36
N ILE A 142 -14.29 -41.48 -24.88
CA ILE A 142 -13.55 -42.75 -24.90
C ILE A 142 -14.30 -43.82 -24.10
N VAL A 143 -14.70 -43.50 -22.87
CA VAL A 143 -15.48 -44.40 -22.00
C VAL A 143 -16.80 -44.79 -22.67
N PHE A 144 -17.53 -43.80 -23.21
CA PHE A 144 -18.81 -44.03 -23.87
C PHE A 144 -18.66 -44.95 -25.09
N VAL A 145 -17.68 -44.69 -25.95
CA VAL A 145 -17.40 -45.51 -27.14
C VAL A 145 -16.95 -46.91 -26.73
N GLY A 146 -16.04 -47.04 -25.77
CA GLY A 146 -15.56 -48.32 -25.28
C GLY A 146 -16.68 -49.18 -24.70
N PHE A 147 -17.57 -48.57 -23.92
CA PHE A 147 -18.75 -49.27 -23.38
C PHE A 147 -19.76 -49.65 -24.47
N PHE A 148 -20.01 -48.74 -25.43
CA PHE A 148 -20.91 -48.97 -26.55
C PHE A 148 -20.42 -50.11 -27.46
N VAL A 149 -19.12 -50.14 -27.79
CA VAL A 149 -18.48 -51.18 -28.59
C VAL A 149 -18.46 -52.51 -27.83
N ALA A 150 -18.18 -52.50 -26.53
CA ALA A 150 -18.20 -53.72 -25.71
C ALA A 150 -19.62 -54.29 -25.50
N ARG A 151 -20.68 -53.49 -25.72
CA ARG A 151 -22.08 -53.95 -25.67
C ARG A 151 -22.54 -54.62 -26.96
N ARG A 152 -21.89 -54.35 -28.11
CA ARG A 152 -22.20 -54.99 -29.40
C ARG A 152 -21.62 -56.41 -29.44
N ARG A 153 -22.45 -57.42 -29.70
CA ARG A 153 -22.03 -58.83 -29.81
C ARG A 153 -21.35 -59.16 -31.15
N GLN A 154 -21.87 -58.57 -32.22
CA GLN A 154 -21.58 -58.97 -33.60
C GLN A 154 -20.15 -58.73 -34.15
N PRO A 155 -19.33 -57.77 -33.66
CA PRO A 155 -17.93 -57.70 -34.10
C PRO A 155 -17.05 -58.76 -33.41
N TRP A 156 -17.35 -59.10 -32.16
CA TRP A 156 -16.50 -59.99 -31.35
C TRP A 156 -16.72 -61.45 -31.65
N ASP A 157 -17.97 -61.87 -31.85
CA ASP A 157 -18.31 -63.25 -32.16
C ASP A 157 -17.83 -63.66 -33.58
N ARG A 158 -17.43 -62.68 -34.40
CA ARG A 158 -16.88 -62.89 -35.75
C ARG A 158 -15.34 -62.90 -35.80
N LEU A 159 -14.69 -62.20 -34.86
CA LEU A 159 -13.22 -62.16 -34.74
C LEU A 159 -12.68 -63.26 -33.82
N ALA A 160 -13.46 -63.67 -32.82
CA ALA A 160 -13.04 -64.65 -31.84
C ALA A 160 -13.31 -66.09 -32.34
N PRO A 161 -12.34 -67.02 -32.21
CA PRO A 161 -12.53 -68.43 -32.58
C PRO A 161 -13.57 -69.16 -31.71
N ASN A 162 -13.84 -68.66 -30.50
CA ASN A 162 -14.76 -69.26 -29.53
C ASN A 162 -15.42 -68.17 -28.64
N MET A 163 -16.53 -68.51 -27.97
CA MET A 163 -17.31 -67.57 -27.15
C MET A 163 -16.54 -67.05 -25.92
N PHE A 164 -15.65 -67.87 -25.35
CA PHE A 164 -14.82 -67.48 -24.20
C PHE A 164 -13.85 -66.34 -24.54
N ILE A 165 -13.17 -66.43 -25.69
CA ILE A 165 -12.26 -65.39 -26.18
C ILE A 165 -13.05 -64.11 -26.52
N ALA A 166 -14.26 -64.24 -27.07
CA ALA A 166 -15.13 -63.08 -27.34
C ALA A 166 -15.50 -62.32 -26.06
N ASP A 167 -15.75 -63.03 -24.96
CA ASP A 167 -16.04 -62.42 -23.66
C ASP A 167 -14.80 -61.76 -23.04
N ILE A 168 -13.61 -62.37 -23.17
CA ILE A 168 -12.34 -61.76 -22.73
C ILE A 168 -12.08 -60.44 -23.48
N PHE A 169 -12.21 -60.41 -24.80
CA PHE A 169 -12.02 -59.17 -25.57
C PHE A 169 -12.98 -58.07 -25.13
N ARG A 170 -14.25 -58.41 -24.86
CA ARG A 170 -15.24 -57.46 -24.34
C ARG A 170 -14.86 -56.93 -22.95
N GLN A 171 -14.34 -57.79 -22.07
CA GLN A 171 -13.89 -57.41 -20.73
C GLN A 171 -12.67 -56.47 -20.80
N VAL A 172 -11.66 -56.82 -21.59
CA VAL A 172 -10.44 -56.03 -21.77
C VAL A 172 -10.76 -54.64 -22.31
N ILE A 173 -11.65 -54.52 -23.30
CA ILE A 173 -12.02 -53.22 -23.87
C ILE A 173 -12.79 -52.36 -22.87
N ARG A 174 -13.67 -52.93 -22.03
CA ARG A 174 -14.32 -52.15 -20.96
C ARG A 174 -13.32 -51.62 -19.95
N VAL A 175 -12.38 -52.46 -19.52
CA VAL A 175 -11.37 -52.07 -18.53
C VAL A 175 -10.43 -51.03 -19.13
N ALA A 176 -9.97 -51.23 -20.37
CA ALA A 176 -9.12 -50.27 -21.07
C ALA A 176 -9.80 -48.90 -21.25
N ALA A 177 -11.09 -48.89 -21.58
CA ALA A 177 -11.84 -47.64 -21.75
C ALA A 177 -12.09 -46.87 -20.45
N VAL A 178 -12.04 -47.52 -19.28
CA VAL A 178 -12.20 -46.87 -17.97
C VAL A 178 -10.86 -46.34 -17.42
N ILE A 179 -9.76 -46.99 -17.80
CA ILE A 179 -8.40 -46.65 -17.33
C ILE A 179 -7.74 -45.57 -18.21
N ALA A 180 -8.10 -45.50 -19.50
CA ALA A 180 -7.58 -44.54 -20.47
C ALA A 180 -8.16 -43.13 -20.27
#